data_AF-A0A8T5JX41-F1
#
_entry.id   AF-A0A8T5JX41-F1
#
_cell.length_a   1.000
_cell.length_b   1.000
_cell.length_c   1.000
_cell.angle_alpha   90.00
_cell.angle_beta   90.00
_cell.angle_gamma   90.00
#
_symmetry.space_group_name_H-M   'P 1'
#
loop_
_entity.id
_entity.type
_entity.pdbx_description
1 polymer ?
#
loop_
_entity_poly.entity_id
_entity_poly.type
_entity_poly.pdbx_seq_one_letter_code
_entity_poly.pdbx_strand_id
1 'polypeptide(L)'
;MKIKNTIFALLALMLVGIVATAGASAFGWMSEDREDVRQAIEDNDFEAWRTAKQTRITEENFNEVVSRHESGSLCRESHDEVREAIDNENYQDYLDAVTNYDSCPKEMPELSEEDFEILVQIHDARQEGDFEAAHELMEDLDVDMSFGNGQGMGKGLKGEGMHGMQKGMRGQGFGRSLE
;
A
#
# COMPACT_ATOMS: atom_id res chain seq x y z
N MET A 1 -24.50 23.98 25.31
CA MET A 1 -23.54 23.87 24.20
C MET A 1 -22.14 23.64 24.77
N LYS A 2 -21.70 22.38 24.91
CA LYS A 2 -20.40 21.95 25.47
C LYS A 2 -19.85 20.75 24.70
N ILE A 3 -19.53 20.94 23.41
CA ILE A 3 -19.04 19.85 22.53
C ILE A 3 -17.60 20.10 22.05
N LYS A 4 -16.98 21.25 22.35
CA LYS A 4 -15.71 21.64 21.72
C LYS A 4 -14.44 20.99 22.31
N ASN A 5 -14.52 20.29 23.46
CA ASN A 5 -13.31 19.85 24.17
C ASN A 5 -13.01 18.34 24.05
N THR A 6 -13.93 17.54 23.52
CA THR A 6 -13.73 16.08 23.38
C THR A 6 -12.99 15.69 22.09
N ILE A 7 -12.97 16.56 21.07
CA ILE A 7 -12.31 16.28 19.78
C ILE A 7 -10.77 16.30 19.92
N PHE A 8 -10.21 17.10 20.83
CA PHE A 8 -8.75 17.17 21.02
C PHE A 8 -8.15 15.94 21.75
N ALA A 9 -8.94 15.19 22.51
CA ALA A 9 -8.45 14.03 23.26
C ALA A 9 -8.20 12.79 22.37
N LEU A 10 -8.90 12.68 21.23
CA LEU A 10 -8.75 11.54 20.32
C LEU A 10 -7.51 11.65 19.41
N LEU A 11 -6.96 12.85 19.20
CA LEU A 11 -5.74 13.05 18.40
C LEU A 11 -4.45 12.67 19.15
N ALA A 12 -4.47 12.63 20.49
CA ALA A 12 -3.28 12.31 21.29
C ALA A 12 -2.98 10.79 21.36
N LEU A 13 -3.96 9.92 21.09
CA LEU A 13 -3.82 8.47 21.22
C LEU A 13 -3.30 7.78 19.93
N MET A 14 -3.16 8.53 18.83
CA MET A 14 -2.60 8.04 17.56
C MET A 14 -1.06 8.16 17.45
N LEU A 15 -0.36 8.54 18.52
CA LEU A 15 1.10 8.80 18.47
C LEU A 15 2.02 7.64 18.85
N VAL A 16 1.48 6.52 19.32
CA VAL A 16 2.29 5.37 19.72
C VAL A 16 2.03 4.22 18.76
N GLY A 17 2.71 4.23 17.60
CA GLY A 17 2.68 3.07 16.69
C GLY A 17 3.00 3.29 15.21
N ILE A 18 3.67 4.38 14.80
CA ILE A 18 4.13 4.48 13.41
C ILE A 18 5.53 3.88 13.32
N VAL A 19 5.58 2.60 12.98
CA VAL A 19 6.78 1.91 12.49
C VAL A 19 7.28 2.66 11.26
N ALA A 20 8.55 3.11 11.30
CA ALA A 20 9.22 3.76 10.18
C ALA A 20 9.47 2.76 9.04
N THR A 21 8.47 2.51 8.21
CA THR A 21 8.66 1.87 6.91
C THR A 21 9.12 2.92 5.91
N ALA A 22 10.40 2.87 5.55
CA ALA A 22 10.95 3.60 4.42
C ALA A 22 10.38 3.01 3.12
N GLY A 23 9.17 3.40 2.76
CA GLY A 23 8.54 3.10 1.49
C GLY A 23 7.95 4.39 0.93
N ALA A 24 8.11 4.62 -0.38
CA ALA A 24 7.56 5.76 -1.09
C ALA A 24 6.02 5.76 -0.95
N SER A 25 5.53 6.47 0.06
CA SER A 25 4.10 6.63 0.35
C SER A 25 3.51 7.72 -0.54
N ALA A 26 2.27 7.53 -0.99
CA ALA A 26 1.45 8.43 -1.83
C ALA A 26 1.21 9.86 -1.29
N PHE A 27 1.94 10.27 -0.25
CA PHE A 27 2.01 11.61 0.32
C PHE A 27 3.37 12.24 -0.04
N GLY A 28 3.59 12.56 -1.32
CA GLY A 28 4.84 13.21 -1.79
C GLY A 28 5.14 14.54 -1.09
N TRP A 29 4.12 15.23 -0.57
CA TRP A 29 4.29 16.43 0.27
C TRP A 29 4.77 16.12 1.69
N MET A 30 4.69 14.86 2.17
CA MET A 30 5.26 14.44 3.46
C MET A 30 6.75 14.07 3.38
N SER A 31 7.32 13.92 2.18
CA SER A 31 8.73 13.50 2.05
C SER A 31 9.75 14.63 2.15
N GLU A 32 9.41 15.86 1.76
CA GLU A 32 10.41 16.94 1.67
C GLU A 32 10.90 17.44 3.03
N ASP A 33 10.06 17.39 4.07
CA ASP A 33 10.43 17.94 5.38
C ASP A 33 10.48 16.86 6.47
N ARG A 34 11.07 15.70 6.17
CA ARG A 34 11.34 14.69 7.21
C ARG A 34 12.39 15.17 8.21
N GLU A 35 13.22 16.14 7.84
CA GLU A 35 14.38 16.52 8.66
C GLU A 35 14.00 17.18 9.99
N ASP A 36 13.15 18.22 10.00
CA ASP A 36 12.76 18.88 11.26
C ASP A 36 12.00 17.94 12.21
N VAL A 37 11.14 17.08 11.65
CA VAL A 37 10.39 16.07 12.41
C VAL A 37 11.34 14.99 12.93
N ARG A 38 12.32 14.59 12.14
CA ARG A 38 13.34 13.61 12.50
C ARG A 38 14.26 14.15 13.59
N GLN A 39 14.80 15.35 13.41
CA GLN A 39 15.63 16.06 14.36
C GLN A 39 14.92 16.17 15.72
N ALA A 40 13.65 16.61 15.73
CA ALA A 40 12.85 16.69 16.95
C ALA A 40 12.66 15.32 17.65
N ILE A 41 12.58 14.22 16.89
CA ILE A 41 12.51 12.86 17.46
C ILE A 41 13.87 12.43 18.02
N GLU A 42 14.97 12.67 17.28
CA GLU A 42 16.34 12.36 17.71
C GLU A 42 16.72 13.12 18.99
N ASP A 43 16.27 14.37 19.11
CA ASP A 43 16.49 15.24 20.27
C ASP A 43 15.45 15.05 21.40
N ASN A 44 14.44 14.20 21.18
CA ASN A 44 13.30 13.99 22.09
C ASN A 44 12.58 15.31 22.47
N ASP A 45 12.47 16.24 21.52
CA ASP A 45 11.82 17.54 21.65
C ASP A 45 10.38 17.50 21.14
N PHE A 46 9.44 17.31 22.07
CA PHE A 46 8.01 17.23 21.76
C PHE A 46 7.44 18.54 21.18
N GLU A 47 7.88 19.71 21.65
CA GLU A 47 7.34 20.98 21.18
C GLU A 47 7.83 21.28 19.76
N ALA A 48 9.11 21.01 19.46
CA ALA A 48 9.65 21.10 18.11
C ALA A 48 8.88 20.20 17.13
N TRP A 49 8.64 18.94 17.53
CA TRP A 49 7.84 18.01 16.73
C TRP A 49 6.41 18.53 16.49
N ARG A 50 5.75 19.04 17.54
CA ARG A 50 4.39 19.55 17.46
C ARG A 50 4.31 20.78 16.56
N THR A 51 5.23 21.73 16.69
CA THR A 51 5.30 22.93 15.84
C THR A 51 5.54 22.54 14.39
N ALA A 52 6.49 21.64 14.12
CA ALA A 52 6.75 21.13 12.77
C ALA A 52 5.50 20.48 12.15
N LYS A 53 4.69 19.78 12.94
CA LYS A 53 3.40 19.21 12.50
C LYS A 53 2.31 20.27 12.31
N GLN A 54 2.14 21.20 13.25
CA GLN A 54 1.06 22.19 13.20
C GLN A 54 1.19 23.15 12.03
N THR A 55 2.41 23.57 11.69
CA THR A 55 2.67 24.45 10.54
C THR A 55 2.24 23.82 9.21
N ARG A 56 2.16 22.49 9.13
CA ARG A 56 1.83 21.75 7.90
C ARG A 56 0.36 21.43 7.72
N ILE A 57 -0.42 21.50 8.79
CA ILE A 57 -1.86 21.29 8.72
C ILE A 57 -2.48 22.63 8.36
N THR A 58 -2.35 23.02 7.08
CA THR A 58 -3.11 24.12 6.51
C THR A 58 -4.53 23.64 6.18
N GLU A 59 -5.47 24.58 6.11
CA GLU A 59 -6.84 24.27 5.68
C GLU A 59 -6.87 23.66 4.26
N GLU A 60 -6.00 24.15 3.38
CA GLU A 60 -5.83 23.62 2.02
C GLU A 60 -5.36 22.16 2.02
N ASN A 61 -4.30 21.83 2.76
CA ASN A 61 -3.79 20.45 2.86
C ASN A 61 -4.83 19.51 3.50
N PHE A 62 -5.58 20.01 4.48
CA PHE A 62 -6.66 19.24 5.08
C PHE A 62 -7.76 18.93 4.06
N ASN A 63 -8.21 19.92 3.30
CA ASN A 63 -9.24 19.73 2.28
C ASN A 63 -8.75 18.79 1.17
N GLU A 64 -7.47 18.83 0.80
CA GLU A 64 -6.88 17.87 -0.14
C GLU A 64 -6.94 16.44 0.41
N VAL A 65 -6.59 16.23 1.69
CA VAL A 65 -6.69 14.90 2.33
C VAL A 65 -8.12 14.41 2.39
N VAL A 66 -9.08 15.27 2.72
CA VAL A 66 -10.51 14.93 2.72
C VAL A 66 -10.96 14.53 1.32
N SER A 67 -10.64 15.34 0.31
CA SER A 67 -10.98 15.04 -1.08
C SER A 67 -10.38 13.70 -1.55
N ARG A 68 -9.10 13.44 -1.25
CA ARG A 68 -8.46 12.15 -1.56
C ARG A 68 -9.10 10.98 -0.79
N HIS A 69 -9.50 11.19 0.45
CA HIS A 69 -10.18 10.16 1.24
C HIS A 69 -11.54 9.83 0.63
N GLU A 70 -12.33 10.84 0.26
CA GLU A 70 -13.63 10.68 -0.40
C GLU A 70 -13.48 9.95 -1.75
N SER A 71 -12.56 10.39 -2.61
CA SER A 71 -12.27 9.71 -3.87
C SER A 71 -11.76 8.28 -3.65
N GLY A 72 -10.90 8.06 -2.65
CA GLY A 72 -10.38 6.74 -2.31
C GLY A 72 -11.44 5.79 -1.75
N SER A 73 -12.43 6.29 -0.99
CA SER A 73 -13.55 5.47 -0.52
C SER A 73 -14.47 5.05 -1.65
N LEU A 74 -14.78 5.96 -2.60
CA LEU A 74 -15.58 5.64 -3.77
C LEU A 74 -14.90 4.57 -4.63
N CYS A 75 -13.57 4.64 -4.74
CA CYS A 75 -12.82 3.61 -5.44
C CYS A 75 -12.88 2.23 -4.79
N ARG A 76 -12.88 2.16 -3.46
CA ARG A 76 -12.98 0.87 -2.76
C ARG A 76 -14.33 0.22 -3.00
N GLU A 77 -15.40 1.01 -2.96
CA GLU A 77 -16.76 0.53 -3.21
C GLU A 77 -16.89 -0.05 -4.64
N SER A 78 -16.41 0.67 -5.66
CA SER A 78 -16.38 0.16 -7.03
C SER A 78 -15.53 -1.11 -7.18
N HIS A 79 -14.37 -1.18 -6.50
CA HIS A 79 -13.54 -2.40 -6.50
C HIS A 79 -14.25 -3.61 -5.89
N ASP A 80 -14.99 -3.40 -4.81
CA ASP A 80 -15.76 -4.46 -4.14
C ASP A 80 -16.91 -4.94 -5.04
N GLU A 81 -17.62 -4.02 -5.72
CA GLU A 81 -18.69 -4.35 -6.68
C GLU A 81 -18.17 -5.09 -7.91
N VAL A 82 -17.04 -4.63 -8.49
CA VAL A 82 -16.39 -5.33 -9.61
C VAL A 82 -15.97 -6.74 -9.19
N ARG A 83 -15.41 -6.89 -7.98
CA ARG A 83 -15.04 -8.19 -7.45
C ARG A 83 -16.26 -9.09 -7.28
N GLU A 84 -17.34 -8.58 -6.70
CA GLU A 84 -18.58 -9.33 -6.51
C GLU A 84 -19.19 -9.75 -7.86
N ALA A 85 -19.13 -8.89 -8.87
CA ALA A 85 -19.58 -9.24 -10.22
C ALA A 85 -18.76 -10.38 -10.83
N ILE A 86 -17.44 -10.38 -10.65
CA ILE A 86 -16.55 -11.47 -11.11
C ILE A 86 -16.81 -12.75 -10.32
N ASP A 87 -16.93 -12.68 -8.98
CA ASP A 87 -17.22 -13.81 -8.10
C ASP A 87 -18.57 -14.49 -8.46
N ASN A 88 -19.53 -13.70 -8.96
CA ASN A 88 -20.85 -14.17 -9.38
C ASN A 88 -20.96 -14.44 -10.89
N GLU A 89 -19.87 -14.31 -11.65
CA GLU A 89 -19.84 -14.46 -13.12
C GLU A 89 -20.89 -13.58 -13.84
N ASN A 90 -21.19 -12.39 -13.30
CA ASN A 90 -22.24 -11.50 -13.81
C ASN A 90 -21.66 -10.31 -14.59
N TYR A 91 -21.62 -10.45 -15.92
CA TYR A 91 -21.10 -9.42 -16.82
C TYR A 91 -21.87 -8.08 -16.76
N GLN A 92 -23.20 -8.11 -16.55
CA GLN A 92 -23.97 -6.87 -16.48
C GLN A 92 -23.65 -6.08 -15.21
N ASP A 93 -23.52 -6.77 -14.07
CA ASP A 93 -23.11 -6.13 -12.82
C ASP A 93 -21.69 -5.57 -12.93
N TYR A 94 -20.80 -6.27 -13.65
CA TYR A 94 -19.45 -5.77 -13.95
C TYR A 94 -19.51 -4.46 -14.75
N LEU A 95 -20.27 -4.43 -15.85
CA LEU A 95 -20.44 -3.22 -16.66
C LEU A 95 -21.00 -2.05 -15.84
N ASP A 96 -22.00 -2.31 -15.02
CA ASP A 96 -22.59 -1.29 -14.16
C ASP A 96 -21.55 -0.77 -13.14
N ALA A 97 -20.74 -1.66 -12.56
CA ALA A 97 -19.71 -1.32 -11.58
C ALA A 97 -18.52 -0.54 -12.19
N VAL A 98 -18.14 -0.78 -13.45
CA VAL A 98 -17.04 -0.05 -14.10
C VAL A 98 -17.48 1.26 -14.76
N THR A 99 -18.75 1.39 -15.17
CA THR A 99 -19.25 2.59 -15.86
C THR A 99 -19.81 3.66 -14.91
N ASN A 100 -20.34 3.28 -13.74
CA ASN A 100 -21.02 4.22 -12.85
C ASN A 100 -20.10 5.09 -11.97
N TYR A 101 -18.78 4.85 -11.96
CA TYR A 101 -17.84 5.55 -11.09
C TYR A 101 -16.90 6.49 -11.84
N ASP A 102 -17.37 7.72 -12.09
CA ASP A 102 -16.56 8.83 -12.66
C ASP A 102 -15.26 9.14 -11.89
N SER A 103 -15.17 8.67 -10.64
CA SER A 103 -14.12 9.06 -9.68
C SER A 103 -13.03 8.01 -9.45
N CYS A 104 -13.17 6.79 -9.98
CA CYS A 104 -12.11 5.79 -9.90
C CYS A 104 -11.20 5.84 -11.14
N PRO A 105 -9.96 5.30 -11.13
CA PRO A 105 -9.07 5.39 -12.27
C PRO A 105 -9.81 4.97 -13.52
N LYS A 106 -9.85 5.88 -14.50
CA LYS A 106 -10.54 5.76 -15.79
C LYS A 106 -9.91 4.70 -16.71
N GLU A 107 -9.24 3.72 -16.13
CA GLU A 107 -8.38 2.77 -16.80
C GLU A 107 -8.87 1.33 -16.60
N MET A 108 -10.06 1.12 -16.00
CA MET A 108 -10.72 -0.17 -16.17
C MET A 108 -11.15 -0.30 -17.63
N PRO A 109 -10.65 -1.29 -18.36
CA PRO A 109 -11.00 -1.49 -19.76
C PRO A 109 -12.47 -1.91 -19.86
N GLU A 110 -13.18 -1.34 -20.84
CA GLU A 110 -14.45 -1.89 -21.29
C GLU A 110 -14.14 -3.24 -21.95
N LEU A 111 -14.47 -4.32 -21.26
CA LEU A 111 -14.31 -5.69 -21.74
C LEU A 111 -15.54 -6.08 -22.54
N SER A 112 -15.36 -6.92 -23.57
CA SER A 112 -16.49 -7.65 -24.15
C SER A 112 -16.95 -8.76 -23.18
N GLU A 113 -18.11 -9.37 -23.47
CA GLU A 113 -18.61 -10.52 -22.69
C GLU A 113 -17.63 -11.71 -22.75
N GLU A 114 -17.00 -11.95 -23.91
CA GLU A 114 -15.98 -12.99 -24.08
C GLU A 114 -14.71 -12.68 -23.27
N ASP A 115 -14.25 -11.43 -23.26
CA ASP A 115 -13.09 -11.02 -22.45
C ASP A 115 -13.41 -11.09 -20.94
N PHE A 116 -14.66 -10.83 -20.56
CA PHE A 116 -15.10 -11.00 -19.18
C PHE A 116 -15.04 -12.46 -18.72
N GLU A 117 -15.41 -13.42 -19.57
CA GLU A 117 -15.26 -14.85 -19.25
C GLU A 117 -13.80 -15.24 -19.02
N ILE A 118 -12.86 -14.66 -19.77
CA ILE A 118 -11.43 -14.87 -19.53
C ILE A 118 -11.00 -14.22 -18.21
N LEU A 119 -11.54 -13.03 -17.87
CA LEU A 119 -11.29 -12.38 -16.58
C LEU A 119 -11.74 -13.22 -15.39
N VAL A 120 -12.91 -13.88 -15.49
CA VAL A 120 -13.39 -14.84 -14.48
C VAL A 120 -12.39 -15.99 -14.31
N GLN A 121 -11.93 -16.59 -15.42
CA GLN A 121 -10.94 -17.68 -15.37
C GLN A 121 -9.62 -17.25 -14.72
N ILE A 122 -9.15 -16.04 -15.02
CA ILE A 122 -7.96 -15.44 -14.39
C ILE A 122 -8.18 -15.29 -12.87
N HIS A 123 -9.37 -14.82 -12.47
CA HIS A 123 -9.71 -14.65 -11.06
C HIS A 123 -9.70 -16.00 -10.33
N ASP A 124 -10.33 -17.03 -10.88
CA ASP A 124 -10.40 -18.36 -10.28
C ASP A 124 -9.01 -18.99 -10.15
N ALA A 125 -8.20 -18.96 -11.21
CA ALA A 125 -6.83 -19.45 -11.18
C ALA A 125 -6.01 -18.77 -10.06
N ARG A 126 -6.20 -17.46 -9.83
CA ARG A 126 -5.56 -16.74 -8.72
C ARG A 126 -6.07 -17.15 -7.34
N GLN A 127 -7.37 -17.42 -7.17
CA GLN A 127 -7.92 -17.91 -5.91
C GLN A 127 -7.37 -19.30 -5.56
N GLU A 128 -7.15 -20.13 -6.57
CA GLU A 128 -6.56 -21.45 -6.44
C GLU A 128 -5.03 -21.43 -6.26
N GLY A 129 -4.39 -20.28 -6.50
CA GLY A 129 -2.95 -20.09 -6.42
C GLY A 129 -2.18 -20.52 -7.67
N ASP A 130 -2.87 -20.79 -8.78
CA ASP A 130 -2.29 -21.06 -10.09
C ASP A 130 -1.97 -19.73 -10.83
N PHE A 131 -0.92 -19.07 -10.35
CA PHE A 131 -0.46 -17.81 -10.92
C PHE A 131 0.12 -17.94 -12.34
N GLU A 132 0.52 -19.14 -12.76
CA GLU A 132 1.06 -19.40 -14.10
C GLU A 132 -0.08 -19.45 -15.12
N ALA A 133 -1.14 -20.23 -14.85
CA ALA A 133 -2.34 -20.24 -15.69
C ALA A 133 -2.99 -18.86 -15.76
N ALA A 134 -3.09 -18.14 -14.63
CA ALA A 134 -3.62 -16.78 -14.62
C ALA A 134 -2.78 -15.80 -15.47
N HIS A 135 -1.47 -16.01 -15.57
CA HIS A 135 -0.59 -15.17 -16.40
C HIS A 135 -0.76 -15.47 -17.89
N GLU A 136 -0.85 -16.75 -18.29
CA GLU A 136 -1.10 -17.14 -19.68
C GLU A 136 -2.43 -16.57 -20.19
N LEU A 137 -3.50 -16.70 -19.40
CA LEU A 137 -4.81 -16.13 -19.73
C LEU A 137 -4.79 -14.59 -19.83
N MET A 138 -3.94 -13.91 -19.06
CA MET A 138 -3.77 -12.46 -19.16
C MET A 138 -3.09 -12.04 -20.47
N GLU A 139 -2.17 -12.84 -21.01
CA GLU A 139 -1.55 -12.56 -22.31
C GLU A 139 -2.57 -12.67 -23.44
N ASP A 140 -3.53 -13.61 -23.34
CA ASP A 140 -4.59 -13.81 -24.33
C ASP A 140 -5.60 -12.67 -24.37
N LEU A 141 -5.79 -11.94 -23.27
CA LEU A 141 -6.75 -10.82 -23.20
C LEU A 141 -6.34 -9.65 -24.14
N ASP A 142 -5.06 -9.50 -24.50
CA ASP A 142 -4.46 -8.33 -25.21
C ASP A 142 -4.88 -6.95 -24.65
N VAL A 143 -5.47 -6.93 -23.46
CA VAL A 143 -5.79 -5.70 -22.75
C VAL A 143 -4.58 -5.37 -21.90
N ASP A 144 -4.09 -4.13 -21.99
CA ASP A 144 -3.12 -3.58 -21.04
C ASP A 144 -3.82 -3.40 -19.69
N MET A 145 -4.12 -4.54 -19.08
CA MET A 145 -4.51 -4.70 -17.71
C MET A 145 -3.24 -4.51 -16.90
N SER A 146 -2.72 -3.28 -16.91
CA SER A 146 -1.77 -2.80 -15.93
C SER A 146 -2.46 -2.75 -14.57
N PHE A 147 -2.89 -3.92 -14.06
CA PHE A 147 -3.20 -4.16 -12.67
C PHE A 147 -1.91 -3.91 -11.91
N GLY A 148 -1.75 -2.63 -11.53
CA GLY A 148 -0.49 -1.97 -11.24
C GLY A 148 0.64 -2.95 -11.02
N ASN A 149 1.48 -3.14 -12.03
CA ASN A 149 2.74 -3.87 -11.94
C ASN A 149 3.34 -3.52 -10.58
N GLY A 150 3.23 -4.44 -9.63
CA GLY A 150 3.43 -4.15 -8.23
C GLY A 150 4.87 -3.72 -7.99
N GLN A 151 5.17 -2.44 -8.20
CA GLN A 151 6.25 -1.69 -7.59
C GLN A 151 5.92 -1.58 -6.09
N GLY A 152 5.82 -2.72 -5.43
CA GLY A 152 5.36 -2.81 -4.06
C GLY A 152 5.70 -4.12 -3.35
N MET A 153 5.79 -5.28 -4.04
CA MET A 153 5.92 -6.56 -3.33
C MET A 153 6.81 -7.65 -3.96
N GLY A 154 7.81 -7.30 -4.79
CA GLY A 154 8.63 -8.34 -5.46
C GLY A 154 10.14 -8.16 -5.53
N LYS A 155 10.71 -6.99 -5.20
CA LYS A 155 12.16 -6.72 -5.36
C LYS A 155 13.02 -6.91 -4.10
N GLY A 156 12.53 -7.63 -3.09
CA GLY A 156 13.23 -7.80 -1.81
C GLY A 156 13.72 -9.20 -1.45
N LEU A 157 13.33 -10.27 -2.15
CA LEU A 157 13.58 -11.65 -1.69
C LEU A 157 14.02 -12.62 -2.80
N LYS A 158 14.71 -12.15 -3.85
CA LYS A 158 15.60 -13.04 -4.59
C LYS A 158 16.86 -13.22 -3.75
N GLY A 159 16.92 -14.36 -3.05
CA GLY A 159 18.03 -14.78 -2.21
C GLY A 159 19.34 -14.96 -2.97
N GLU A 160 20.00 -13.87 -3.29
CA GLU A 160 21.43 -13.81 -3.61
C GLU A 160 22.15 -13.18 -2.42
N GLY A 161 22.70 -13.99 -1.51
CA GLY A 161 23.61 -13.46 -0.49
C GLY A 161 23.63 -14.10 0.90
N MET A 162 23.24 -15.37 1.08
CA MET A 162 23.62 -16.14 2.28
C MET A 162 24.67 -17.22 1.99
N HIS A 163 25.55 -16.97 1.01
CA HIS A 163 26.78 -17.73 0.77
C HIS A 163 27.99 -16.93 1.26
N GLY A 164 28.09 -16.70 2.57
CA GLY A 164 29.13 -15.79 3.08
C GLY A 164 29.32 -15.67 4.58
N MET A 165 28.87 -16.61 5.41
CA MET A 165 29.27 -16.67 6.83
C MET A 165 29.66 -18.10 7.24
N GLN A 166 30.56 -18.71 6.47
CA GLN A 166 31.31 -19.88 6.91
C GLN A 166 32.80 -19.68 6.64
N LYS A 167 33.38 -18.64 7.24
CA LYS A 167 34.83 -18.50 7.34
C LYS A 167 35.19 -17.60 8.52
N GLY A 168 35.83 -18.18 9.53
CA GLY A 168 36.61 -17.39 10.49
C GLY A 168 36.30 -17.57 11.98
N MET A 169 36.18 -18.79 12.50
CA MET A 169 36.57 -19.06 13.89
C MET A 169 37.33 -20.38 13.96
N ARG A 170 38.52 -20.39 13.35
CA ARG A 170 39.54 -21.42 13.58
C ARG A 170 40.84 -20.71 13.94
N GLY A 171 41.21 -20.80 15.21
CA GLY A 171 42.58 -20.62 15.67
C GLY A 171 42.85 -19.39 16.54
N GLN A 172 42.86 -19.58 17.85
CA GLN A 172 44.05 -19.33 18.68
C GLN A 172 43.83 -19.94 20.07
N GLY A 173 44.68 -20.90 20.42
CA GLY A 173 44.74 -21.48 21.75
C GLY A 173 45.79 -20.80 22.62
N PHE A 174 45.53 -20.72 23.91
CA PHE A 174 46.46 -20.59 25.04
C PHE A 174 45.61 -20.96 26.27
N GLY A 175 46.00 -21.76 27.25
CA GLY A 175 47.23 -22.48 27.58
C GLY A 175 46.97 -23.21 28.90
N ARG A 176 47.81 -24.20 29.21
CA ARG A 176 47.81 -24.99 30.45
C ARG A 176 47.91 -24.11 31.70
N SER A 177 47.32 -24.58 32.79
CA SER A 177 47.95 -24.59 34.12
C SER A 177 47.36 -25.75 34.92
N LEU A 178 48.11 -26.85 34.98
CA LEU A 178 48.03 -27.85 36.04
C LEU A 178 49.37 -27.76 36.74
N GLU A 179 49.37 -27.14 37.91
CA GLU A 179 50.18 -27.45 39.11
C GLU A 179 49.65 -26.57 40.25
#